data_AF-A0AAD9C731-F1
#
_entry.id   AF-A0AAD9C731-F1
#
_cell.length_a   1.000
_cell.length_b   1.000
_cell.length_c   1.000
_cell.angle_alpha   90.00
_cell.angle_beta   90.00
_cell.angle_gamma   90.00
#
_symmetry.space_group_name_H-M   'P 1'
#
loop_
_entity.id
_entity.type
_entity.pdbx_description
1 polymer ?
#
loop_
_entity_poly.entity_id
_entity_poly.type
_entity_poly.pdbx_seq_one_letter_code
_entity_poly.pdbx_strand_id
1 'polypeptide(L)'
;MLRLKADGMSEMEKKCVLTLDEMSITPSMELHLGTGRLFGNTTLPGHKGQATHALVFMLAGATTRWKQVVAYHYSGNSTDGAV
;
A
#
# COMPACT_ATOMS: atom_id res chain seq x y z
N MET A 1 -10.49 -12.07 -1.05
CA MET A 1 -11.60 -11.08 -1.01
C MET A 1 -11.80 -10.35 -2.34
N LEU A 2 -10.78 -9.71 -2.94
CA LEU A 2 -10.96 -9.00 -4.22
C LEU A 2 -11.46 -9.91 -5.37
N ARG A 3 -10.90 -11.11 -5.52
CA ARG A 3 -11.32 -12.09 -6.53
C ARG A 3 -12.83 -12.39 -6.47
N LEU A 4 -13.33 -12.75 -5.29
CA LEU A 4 -14.76 -13.04 -5.08
C LEU A 4 -15.66 -11.86 -5.47
N LYS A 5 -15.20 -10.62 -5.21
CA LYS A 5 -15.91 -9.41 -5.61
C LYS A 5 -15.90 -9.23 -7.14
N ALA A 6 -14.76 -9.47 -7.78
CA ALA A 6 -14.62 -9.36 -9.22
C ALA A 6 -15.41 -10.44 -9.99
N ASP A 7 -15.60 -11.62 -9.42
CA ASP A 7 -16.39 -12.71 -10.02
C ASP A 7 -17.87 -12.32 -10.18
N GLY A 8 -18.39 -11.45 -9.29
CA GLY A 8 -19.76 -10.93 -9.36
C GLY A 8 -19.92 -9.64 -10.18
N MET A 9 -18.85 -9.11 -10.76
CA MET A 9 -18.87 -7.87 -11.54
C MET A 9 -19.08 -8.13 -13.03
N SER A 10 -19.81 -7.23 -13.69
CA SER A 10 -19.81 -7.17 -15.15
C SER A 10 -18.44 -6.74 -15.72
N GLU A 11 -18.20 -6.99 -17.00
CA GLU A 11 -16.94 -6.59 -17.67
C GLU A 11 -16.67 -5.09 -17.61
N MET A 12 -17.73 -4.26 -17.59
CA MET A 12 -17.57 -2.81 -17.43
C MET A 12 -17.18 -2.43 -16.01
N GLU A 13 -17.67 -3.13 -14.98
CA GLU A 13 -17.36 -2.87 -13.57
C GLU A 13 -15.96 -3.34 -13.15
N LYS A 14 -15.42 -4.32 -13.88
CA LYS A 14 -14.03 -4.77 -13.73
C LYS A 14 -13.01 -3.73 -14.20
N LYS A 15 -13.40 -2.80 -15.07
CA LYS A 15 -12.54 -1.68 -15.48
C LYS A 15 -12.22 -0.83 -14.26
N CYS A 16 -10.95 -0.78 -13.91
CA CYS A 16 -10.45 -0.08 -12.74
C CYS A 16 -9.19 0.71 -13.07
N VAL A 17 -8.90 1.66 -12.19
CA VAL A 17 -7.67 2.45 -12.19
C VAL A 17 -6.82 2.06 -11.00
N LEU A 18 -5.52 1.99 -11.21
CA LEU A 18 -4.53 1.89 -10.14
C LEU A 18 -4.24 3.30 -9.63
N THR A 19 -4.48 3.54 -8.36
CA THR A 19 -4.17 4.81 -7.68
C THR A 19 -3.17 4.54 -6.57
N LEU A 20 -2.18 5.42 -6.47
CA LEU A 20 -1.21 5.43 -5.39
C LEU A 20 -1.51 6.63 -4.50
N ASP A 21 -1.32 6.45 -3.21
CA ASP A 21 -1.41 7.53 -2.23
C ASP A 21 -0.30 7.35 -1.20
N GLU A 22 0.28 8.46 -0.75
CA GLU A 22 1.34 8.48 0.25
C GLU A 22 0.87 9.28 1.47
N MET A 23 0.89 8.62 2.63
CA MET A 23 0.42 9.20 3.88
C MET A 23 1.57 9.29 4.88
N SER A 24 1.77 10.46 5.48
CA SER A 24 2.75 10.62 6.56
C SER A 24 2.32 9.84 7.81
N ILE A 25 3.29 9.20 8.45
CA ILE A 25 3.13 8.46 9.71
C ILE A 25 4.10 9.01 10.75
N THR A 26 3.83 8.76 12.04
CA THR A 26 4.78 9.07 13.10
C THR A 26 5.91 8.03 13.09
N PRO A 27 7.17 8.43 12.87
CA PRO A 27 8.29 7.49 12.88
C PRO A 27 8.47 6.90 14.28
N SER A 28 8.49 5.58 14.38
CA SER A 28 8.63 4.85 15.65
C SER A 28 9.31 3.51 15.39
N MET A 29 10.04 3.00 16.38
CA MET A 29 10.64 1.67 16.36
C MET A 29 9.99 0.82 17.43
N GLU A 30 9.23 -0.20 17.03
CA GLU A 30 8.38 -0.98 17.93
C GLU A 30 8.64 -2.47 17.81
N LEU A 31 8.86 -3.13 18.94
CA LEU A 31 8.98 -4.58 18.99
C LEU A 31 7.59 -5.20 19.07
N HIS A 32 7.19 -5.89 18.00
CA HIS A 32 5.93 -6.61 18.00
C HIS A 32 6.11 -7.97 18.69
N LEU A 33 5.59 -8.08 19.92
CA LEU A 33 5.79 -9.26 20.79
C LEU A 33 5.28 -10.57 20.18
N GLY A 34 4.19 -10.52 19.40
CA GLY A 34 3.61 -11.73 18.80
C GLY A 34 4.47 -12.34 17.68
N THR A 35 5.29 -11.54 17.00
CA THR A 35 6.16 -12.02 15.90
C THR A 35 7.64 -11.98 16.27
N GLY A 36 8.00 -11.36 17.40
CA GLY A 36 9.38 -11.10 17.80
C GLY A 36 10.13 -10.18 16.84
N ARG A 37 9.42 -9.46 15.96
CA ARG A 37 10.02 -8.62 14.92
C ARG A 37 9.95 -7.14 15.30
N LEU A 38 11.01 -6.43 14.95
CA LEU A 38 11.08 -4.99 15.08
C LEU A 38 10.46 -4.33 13.84
N PHE A 39 9.49 -3.44 14.06
CA PHE A 39 8.84 -2.62 13.06
C PHE A 39 9.34 -1.17 13.15
N GLY A 40 9.23 -0.43 12.04
CA GLY A 40 9.64 0.97 11.97
C GLY A 40 10.61 1.31 10.82
N ASN A 41 11.08 0.32 10.08
CA ASN A 41 11.93 0.52 8.91
C ASN A 41 11.12 0.55 7.61
N THR A 42 11.69 1.17 6.57
CA THR A 42 11.15 1.16 5.21
C THR A 42 11.02 -0.27 4.68
N THR A 43 9.96 -0.51 3.91
CA THR A 43 9.71 -1.80 3.26
C THR A 43 9.63 -1.69 1.74
N LEU A 44 9.75 -0.49 1.19
CA LEU A 44 9.89 -0.29 -0.26
C LEU A 44 11.22 -0.90 -0.73
N PRO A 45 11.22 -1.82 -1.72
CA PRO A 45 12.44 -2.50 -2.17
C PRO A 45 13.52 -1.51 -2.61
N GLY A 46 14.79 -1.85 -2.38
CA GLY A 46 15.91 -0.96 -2.73
C GLY A 46 16.10 0.24 -1.78
N HIS A 47 15.21 0.46 -0.81
CA HIS A 47 15.31 1.55 0.16
C HIS A 47 15.54 1.03 1.58
N LYS A 48 16.32 1.80 2.35
CA LYS A 48 16.65 1.50 3.75
C LYS A 48 16.48 2.75 4.58
N GLY A 49 16.16 2.57 5.86
CA GLY A 49 16.04 3.65 6.83
C GLY A 49 14.76 3.54 7.65
N GLN A 50 14.50 4.55 8.46
CA GLN A 50 13.28 4.65 9.24
C GLN A 50 12.10 5.05 8.34
N ALA A 51 10.96 4.40 8.54
CA ALA A 51 9.73 4.72 7.86
C ALA A 51 9.14 6.03 8.39
N THR A 52 8.79 6.95 7.48
CA THR A 52 8.11 8.21 7.79
C THR A 52 6.81 8.35 7.01
N HIS A 53 6.61 7.53 5.97
CA HIS A 53 5.42 7.50 5.14
C HIS A 53 4.94 6.07 4.89
N ALA A 54 3.65 5.94 4.62
CA ALA A 54 3.01 4.74 4.11
C ALA A 54 2.56 4.99 2.67
N LEU A 55 3.17 4.27 1.73
CA LEU A 55 2.79 4.23 0.33
C LEU A 55 1.74 3.14 0.11
N VAL A 56 0.55 3.50 -0.31
CA VAL A 56 -0.60 2.60 -0.45
C VAL A 56 -1.02 2.50 -1.91
N PHE A 57 -1.22 1.27 -2.38
CA PHE A 57 -1.68 0.95 -3.73
C PHE A 57 -3.14 0.52 -3.65
N MET A 58 -4.01 1.23 -4.36
CA MET A 58 -5.44 0.99 -4.38
C MET A 58 -5.92 0.76 -5.80
N LEU A 59 -6.84 -0.18 -5.96
CA LEU A 59 -7.67 -0.27 -7.16
C LEU A 59 -8.98 0.48 -6.91
N ALA A 60 -9.39 1.33 -7.85
CA ALA A 60 -10.67 2.00 -7.83
C ALA A 60 -11.46 1.71 -9.10
N GLY A 61 -12.75 1.45 -8.99
CA GLY A 61 -13.62 1.24 -10.14
C GLY A 61 -13.72 2.49 -11.02
N ALA A 62 -13.56 2.32 -12.33
CA ALA A 62 -13.64 3.41 -13.29
C ALA A 62 -15.09 3.73 -13.69
N THR A 63 -15.96 2.73 -13.70
CA THR A 63 -17.36 2.83 -14.11
C THR A 63 -18.32 2.86 -12.94
N THR A 64 -18.01 2.11 -11.87
CA THR A 64 -18.79 2.07 -10.63
C THR A 64 -17.93 2.38 -9.42
N ARG A 65 -18.54 2.93 -8.37
CA ARG A 65 -17.80 3.42 -7.21
C ARG A 65 -17.43 2.28 -6.26
N TRP A 66 -16.19 1.82 -6.37
CA TRP A 66 -15.57 0.95 -5.38
C TRP A 66 -14.08 1.25 -5.25
N LYS A 67 -13.50 0.98 -4.07
CA LYS A 67 -12.05 1.07 -3.83
C LYS A 67 -11.60 -0.14 -3.01
N GLN A 68 -10.37 -0.59 -3.22
CA GLN A 68 -9.74 -1.66 -2.45
C GLN A 68 -8.23 -1.44 -2.38
N VAL A 69 -7.66 -1.42 -1.18
CA VAL A 69 -6.21 -1.48 -0.99
C VAL A 69 -5.73 -2.88 -1.39
N VAL A 70 -4.71 -2.94 -2.25
CA VAL A 70 -4.15 -4.19 -2.77
C VAL A 70 -2.70 -4.42 -2.38
N ALA A 71 -1.95 -3.36 -2.08
CA ALA A 71 -0.58 -3.45 -1.59
C ALA A 71 -0.23 -2.20 -0.77
N TYR A 72 0.82 -2.29 0.03
CA TYR A 72 1.41 -1.15 0.73
C TYR A 72 2.90 -1.37 0.94
N HIS A 73 3.64 -0.27 1.03
CA HIS A 73 5.02 -0.23 1.48
C HIS A 73 5.20 0.94 2.44
N TYR A 74 6.20 0.84 3.31
CA TYR A 74 6.66 1.96 4.12
C TYR A 74 7.83 2.64 3.40
N SER A 75 7.73 3.96 3.21
CA SER A 75 8.73 4.82 2.57
C SER A 75 9.36 5.77 3.60
N GLY A 76 10.54 6.30 3.25
CA GLY A 76 11.21 7.35 4.01
C GLY A 76 10.71 8.74 3.59
N ASN A 77 11.42 9.79 4.04
CA ASN A 77 11.10 11.17 3.67
C ASN A 77 11.34 11.48 2.19
N SER A 78 12.19 10.69 1.53
CA SER A 78 12.48 10.78 0.11
C SER A 78 12.74 9.37 -0.40
N THR A 79 12.31 9.11 -1.64
CA THR A 79 12.49 7.84 -2.34
C THR A 79 13.22 8.09 -3.64
N ASP A 80 14.14 7.19 -3.99
CA ASP A 80 14.85 7.25 -5.26
C ASP A 80 14.03 6.50 -6.31
N GLY A 81 13.45 7.23 -7.27
CA GLY A 81 12.63 6.64 -8.34
C GLY A 81 13.42 5.81 -9.36
N ALA A 82 14.76 5.82 -9.30
CA ALA A 82 15.61 5.05 -10.21
C ALA A 82 16.04 3.67 -9.65
N VAL A 83 15.75 3.39 -8.38
CA VAL A 83 16.16 2.18 -7.66
C VAL A 83 15.00 1.21 -7.49
#